data_AF-A0AAD2G0X8-F1
#
_entry.id   AF-A0AAD2G0X8-F1
#
_cell.length_a   1.000
_cell.length_b   1.000
_cell.length_c   1.000
_cell.angle_alpha   90.00
_cell.angle_beta   90.00
_cell.angle_gamma   90.00
#
_symmetry.space_group_name_H-M   'P 1'
#
loop_
_entity.id
_entity.type
_entity.pdbx_description
1 polymer ?
#
loop_
_entity_poly.entity_id
_entity_poly.type
_entity_poly.pdbx_seq_one_letter_code
_entity_poly.pdbx_strand_id
1 'polypeptide(L)'
;MVLEYHYQGMNGETTPKNIERVIVDSVKKIGEEAFAQCYSLQRLRISSRLNKIGQGSFEECYGLVEADLLATSVREIPHGAFLCCISLQAVSLPKPIVRLCATSFYGCESLVSVIVPQDCNPIRIGHVSFGRCSDLVNMVLPPGSTAKYDSFEGCTLLEDRFGREQDNILYGLEDRFDYDPVHMFCYDRSGINITLEELGQSIETRISGGSRLVDDFGMTPFHILFSTIDPCMQLLEVLLDKLPYYVLGRKDANDKLALEYLVTNWTRGNRVLLQMSLHQWMLSRLDRWHSKSWRTRTIPLVNDLLAEDDKELRMSYFSKACSVLKQCENVESLSILEMALWKVRLRHGWSRDGTRRRALDRQKSRCFCGAHIVIPNVLLFLRGWSN
;
A
#
# COMPACT_ATOMS: atom_id res chain seq x y z
N MET A 1 -3.59 20.84 9.47
CA MET A 1 -3.90 21.65 8.28
C MET A 1 -2.99 21.08 7.21
N VAL A 2 -3.50 20.25 6.30
CA VAL A 2 -2.62 19.59 5.31
C VAL A 2 -2.17 20.68 4.35
N LEU A 3 -0.85 20.92 4.31
CA LEU A 3 -0.25 21.89 3.39
C LEU A 3 -0.12 21.22 2.02
N GLU A 4 -1.13 21.44 1.18
CA GLU A 4 -1.13 21.07 -0.24
C GLU A 4 -0.49 22.20 -1.06
N TYR A 5 0.46 21.84 -1.92
CA TYR A 5 1.20 22.78 -2.75
C TYR A 5 1.03 22.44 -4.23
N HIS A 6 0.45 23.37 -4.98
CA HIS A 6 0.36 23.30 -6.43
C HIS A 6 1.59 23.97 -7.04
N TYR A 7 2.45 23.18 -7.67
CA TYR A 7 3.69 23.70 -8.23
C TYR A 7 3.45 24.43 -9.54
N GLN A 8 3.80 25.72 -9.59
CA GLN A 8 3.61 26.59 -10.76
C GLN A 8 4.93 26.93 -11.50
N GLY A 9 6.05 26.32 -11.10
CA GLY A 9 7.37 26.50 -11.71
C GLY A 9 8.34 27.30 -10.83
N MET A 10 9.64 27.23 -11.13
CA MET A 10 10.65 28.03 -10.42
C MET A 10 10.66 29.48 -10.93
N ASN A 11 10.21 30.42 -10.10
CA ASN A 11 10.42 31.87 -10.30
C ASN A 11 11.63 32.39 -9.49
N GLY A 12 12.54 31.52 -9.06
CA GLY A 12 13.67 31.87 -8.18
C GLY A 12 13.35 31.87 -6.68
N GLU A 13 12.13 31.51 -6.28
CA GLU A 13 11.75 31.31 -4.87
C GLU A 13 12.08 29.87 -4.41
N THR A 14 12.67 29.75 -3.22
CA THR A 14 12.94 28.45 -2.58
C THR A 14 11.63 27.79 -2.18
N THR A 15 11.46 26.54 -2.59
CA THR A 15 10.27 25.72 -2.33
C THR A 15 10.12 25.47 -0.82
N PRO A 16 8.92 25.66 -0.24
CA PRO A 16 8.75 25.49 1.21
C PRO A 16 9.05 24.05 1.64
N LYS A 17 9.83 23.86 2.71
CA LYS A 17 10.23 22.51 3.19
C LYS A 17 9.15 21.78 4.00
N ASN A 18 8.14 22.51 4.51
CA ASN A 18 7.04 21.97 5.32
C ASN A 18 5.81 21.54 4.50
N ILE A 19 5.97 21.28 3.21
CA ILE A 19 4.89 20.78 2.35
C ILE A 19 4.66 19.30 2.61
N GLU A 20 3.40 18.88 2.71
CA GLU A 20 3.03 17.47 2.90
C GLU A 20 2.61 16.81 1.58
N ARG A 21 2.08 17.60 0.64
CA ARG A 21 1.60 17.10 -0.65
C ARG A 21 1.96 18.06 -1.76
N VAL A 22 2.44 17.51 -2.87
CA VAL A 22 2.73 18.26 -4.10
C VAL A 22 1.89 17.72 -5.24
N ILE A 23 1.19 18.62 -5.91
CA ILE A 23 0.47 18.34 -7.16
C ILE A 23 1.09 19.18 -8.27
N VAL A 24 1.50 18.52 -9.35
CA VAL A 24 2.09 19.11 -10.55
C VAL A 24 1.12 18.90 -11.71
N ASP A 25 0.37 19.92 -12.12
CA ASP A 25 -0.72 19.81 -13.10
C ASP A 25 -0.49 20.58 -14.41
N SER A 26 0.16 21.74 -14.32
CA SER A 26 0.17 22.75 -15.38
C SER A 26 1.56 23.09 -15.91
N VAL A 27 2.62 22.76 -15.16
CA VAL A 27 4.00 23.08 -15.53
C VAL A 27 4.57 22.07 -16.52
N LYS A 28 5.51 22.55 -17.35
CA LYS A 28 6.24 21.73 -18.33
C LYS A 28 7.54 21.12 -17.78
N LYS A 29 8.12 21.71 -16.74
CA LYS A 29 9.42 21.33 -16.17
C LYS A 29 9.42 21.49 -14.65
N ILE A 30 10.00 20.51 -13.96
CA ILE A 30 10.47 20.64 -12.59
C ILE A 30 11.96 20.98 -12.63
N GLY A 31 12.36 22.00 -11.86
CA GLY A 31 13.76 22.40 -11.75
C GLY A 31 14.65 21.31 -11.14
N GLU A 32 15.96 21.46 -11.30
CA GLU A 32 16.94 20.70 -10.54
C GLU A 32 16.76 21.00 -9.05
N GLU A 33 16.81 19.95 -8.21
CA GLU A 33 16.65 20.02 -6.76
C GLU A 33 15.39 20.76 -6.26
N ALA A 34 14.37 20.88 -7.12
CA ALA A 34 13.20 21.71 -6.84
C ALA A 34 12.48 21.37 -5.52
N PHE A 35 12.46 20.10 -5.13
CA PHE A 35 11.88 19.63 -3.88
C PHE A 35 12.89 18.80 -3.08
N ALA A 36 14.19 18.93 -3.35
CA ALA A 36 15.21 18.24 -2.56
C ALA A 36 15.01 18.57 -1.08
N GLN A 37 15.19 17.60 -0.18
CA GLN A 37 15.10 17.77 1.27
C GLN A 37 13.75 18.31 1.78
N CYS A 38 12.66 18.15 1.02
CA CYS A 38 11.31 18.38 1.54
C CYS A 38 10.93 17.22 2.48
N TYR A 39 11.51 17.19 3.68
CA TYR A 39 11.41 16.07 4.63
C TYR A 39 9.98 15.72 5.05
N SER A 40 9.06 16.70 5.01
CA SER A 40 7.64 16.48 5.34
C SER A 40 6.79 16.05 4.15
N LEU A 41 7.33 16.06 2.92
CA LEU A 41 6.58 15.69 1.71
C LEU A 41 6.20 14.23 1.79
N GLN A 42 4.91 13.92 1.88
CA GLN A 42 4.41 12.55 1.96
C GLN A 42 3.96 12.01 0.61
N ARG A 43 3.43 12.89 -0.25
CA ARG A 43 2.83 12.48 -1.53
C ARG A 43 3.18 13.42 -2.66
N LEU A 44 3.59 12.83 -3.77
CA LEU A 44 3.83 13.51 -5.02
C LEU A 44 2.89 12.99 -6.09
N ARG A 45 2.17 13.90 -6.75
CA ARG A 45 1.39 13.60 -7.95
C ARG A 45 1.86 14.48 -9.10
N ILE A 46 2.34 13.84 -10.17
CA ILE A 46 2.67 14.52 -11.42
C ILE A 46 1.65 14.13 -12.48
N SER A 47 1.04 15.14 -13.11
CA SER A 47 0.01 14.98 -14.14
C SER A 47 0.59 15.11 -15.56
N SER A 48 -0.28 15.00 -16.56
CA SER A 48 0.07 14.70 -17.95
C SER A 48 0.99 15.69 -18.67
N ARG A 49 0.98 16.99 -18.31
CA ARG A 49 1.66 18.07 -19.06
C ARG A 49 3.16 18.22 -18.79
N LEU A 50 3.70 17.49 -17.82
CA LEU A 50 5.12 17.57 -17.51
C LEU A 50 5.95 16.88 -18.60
N ASN A 51 7.03 17.55 -19.04
CA ASN A 51 7.95 17.04 -20.05
C ASN A 51 9.33 16.72 -19.47
N LYS A 52 9.73 17.38 -18.37
CA LYS A 52 11.07 17.23 -17.79
C LYS A 52 11.04 17.28 -16.26
N ILE A 53 11.72 16.32 -15.65
CA ILE A 53 12.09 16.30 -14.24
C ILE A 53 13.56 16.70 -14.13
N GLY A 54 13.92 17.52 -13.14
CA GLY A 54 15.29 17.95 -12.90
C GLY A 54 16.08 16.91 -12.10
N GLN A 55 17.41 16.94 -12.21
CA GLN A 55 18.29 16.14 -11.36
C GLN A 55 18.02 16.44 -9.87
N GLY A 56 18.08 15.41 -9.02
CA GLY A 56 17.88 15.56 -7.57
C GLY A 56 16.52 16.13 -7.15
N SER A 57 15.52 16.18 -8.05
CA SER A 57 14.33 17.01 -7.81
C SER A 57 13.54 16.66 -6.55
N PHE A 58 13.63 15.42 -6.05
CA PHE A 58 13.00 14.95 -4.80
C PHE A 58 14.02 14.22 -3.91
N GLU A 59 15.32 14.49 -4.08
CA GLU A 59 16.38 13.93 -3.25
C GLU A 59 16.09 14.16 -1.75
N GLU A 60 16.38 13.17 -0.90
CA GLU A 60 16.23 13.22 0.56
C GLU A 60 14.83 13.64 1.04
N CYS A 61 13.78 13.41 0.24
CA CYS A 61 12.40 13.55 0.69
C CYS A 61 12.03 12.38 1.64
N TYR A 62 12.56 12.38 2.86
CA TYR A 62 12.45 11.26 3.81
C TYR A 62 11.01 10.88 4.18
N GLY A 63 10.08 11.82 4.13
CA GLY A 63 8.66 11.58 4.38
C GLY A 63 7.89 11.02 3.19
N LEU A 64 8.48 10.97 1.98
CA LEU A 64 7.75 10.67 0.75
C LEU A 64 7.41 9.20 0.74
N VAL A 65 6.12 8.86 0.74
CA VAL A 65 5.61 7.49 0.77
C VAL A 65 5.16 7.03 -0.62
N GLU A 66 4.59 7.94 -1.40
CA GLU A 66 3.97 7.64 -2.71
C GLU A 66 4.39 8.69 -3.75
N ALA A 67 4.84 8.23 -4.91
CA ALA A 67 5.10 9.07 -6.08
C ALA A 67 4.37 8.54 -7.31
N ASP A 68 3.32 9.25 -7.74
CA ASP A 68 2.51 8.91 -8.90
C ASP A 68 2.87 9.81 -10.09
N LEU A 69 3.67 9.28 -11.03
CA LEU A 69 4.26 10.03 -12.14
C LEU A 69 3.47 9.81 -13.44
N LEU A 70 2.21 10.24 -13.49
CA LEU A 70 1.31 10.11 -14.64
C LEU A 70 1.62 11.08 -15.80
N ALA A 71 2.87 11.51 -15.92
CA ALA A 71 3.30 12.39 -16.99
C ALA A 71 3.28 11.65 -18.33
N THR A 72 2.72 12.28 -19.37
CA THR A 72 2.56 11.63 -20.68
C THR A 72 3.72 11.90 -21.63
N SER A 73 4.71 12.68 -21.20
CA SER A 73 5.85 13.11 -22.03
C SER A 73 7.21 12.93 -21.35
N VAL A 74 7.27 12.58 -20.06
CA VAL A 74 8.54 12.34 -19.35
C VAL A 74 9.12 11.00 -19.79
N ARG A 75 10.29 11.04 -20.43
CA ARG A 75 10.99 9.85 -20.96
C ARG A 75 12.09 9.30 -20.06
N GLU A 76 12.50 10.08 -19.07
CA GLU A 76 13.64 9.76 -18.21
C GLU A 76 13.35 10.17 -16.76
N ILE A 77 13.68 9.29 -15.81
CA ILE A 77 13.87 9.66 -14.42
C ILE A 77 15.35 10.04 -14.25
N PRO A 78 15.67 11.31 -13.96
CA PRO A 78 17.03 11.82 -13.99
C PRO A 78 17.87 11.31 -12.82
N HIS A 79 19.17 11.64 -12.85
CA HIS A 79 20.12 11.30 -11.80
C HIS A 79 19.60 11.75 -10.42
N GLY A 80 19.65 10.85 -9.44
CA GLY A 80 19.25 11.13 -8.06
C GLY A 80 17.83 11.64 -7.84
N ALA A 81 16.91 11.49 -8.80
CA ALA A 81 15.58 12.12 -8.73
C ALA A 81 14.81 11.86 -7.42
N PHE A 82 14.93 10.64 -6.88
CA PHE A 82 14.36 10.18 -5.61
C PHE A 82 15.44 9.60 -4.69
N LEU A 83 16.68 10.10 -4.78
CA LEU A 83 17.80 9.65 -3.97
C LEU A 83 17.44 9.72 -2.48
N CYS A 84 17.66 8.65 -1.73
CA CYS A 84 17.41 8.56 -0.28
C CYS A 84 15.98 8.95 0.14
N CYS A 85 14.96 8.73 -0.71
CA CYS A 85 13.56 8.77 -0.26
C CYS A 85 13.25 7.50 0.57
N ILE A 86 13.76 7.43 1.80
CA ILE A 86 13.76 6.20 2.62
C ILE A 86 12.37 5.62 2.94
N SER A 87 11.33 6.47 2.97
CA SER A 87 9.94 6.04 3.21
C SER A 87 9.17 5.72 1.94
N LEU A 88 9.76 5.90 0.75
CA LEU A 88 9.06 5.74 -0.52
C LEU A 88 8.78 4.27 -0.73
N GLN A 89 7.50 3.89 -0.83
CA GLN A 89 7.09 2.49 -0.89
C GLN A 89 6.65 2.04 -2.26
N ALA A 90 6.09 2.96 -3.04
CA ALA A 90 5.56 2.65 -4.33
C ALA A 90 5.74 3.83 -5.30
N VAL A 91 6.15 3.52 -6.52
CA VAL A 91 6.32 4.50 -7.61
C VAL A 91 5.60 4.02 -8.87
N SER A 92 4.79 4.89 -9.48
CA SER A 92 4.23 4.67 -10.81
C SER A 92 5.02 5.50 -11.82
N LEU A 93 5.65 4.83 -12.78
CA LEU A 93 6.47 5.48 -13.81
C LEU A 93 5.60 6.06 -14.94
N PRO A 94 6.09 7.07 -15.68
CA PRO A 94 5.36 7.65 -16.81
C PRO A 94 5.34 6.71 -18.04
N LYS A 95 4.26 6.73 -18.84
CA LYS A 95 4.08 5.79 -19.98
C LYS A 95 5.19 5.85 -21.05
N PRO A 96 5.74 7.01 -21.46
CA PRO A 96 6.82 7.02 -22.45
C PRO A 96 8.20 6.83 -21.82
N ILE A 97 8.31 6.29 -20.60
CA ILE A 97 9.60 6.08 -19.93
C ILE A 97 10.48 5.13 -20.75
N VAL A 98 11.75 5.49 -20.90
CA VAL A 98 12.76 4.65 -21.57
C VAL A 98 14.05 4.52 -20.77
N ARG A 99 14.22 5.33 -19.71
CA ARG A 99 15.46 5.37 -18.94
C ARG A 99 15.24 5.74 -17.48
N LEU A 100 15.90 5.00 -16.60
CA LEU A 100 16.15 5.37 -15.22
C LEU A 100 17.64 5.67 -15.10
N CYS A 101 17.99 6.91 -14.77
CA CYS A 101 19.39 7.31 -14.67
C CYS A 101 20.05 6.79 -13.40
N ALA A 102 21.38 6.92 -13.33
CA ALA A 102 22.14 6.45 -12.18
C ALA A 102 21.57 7.02 -10.88
N THR A 103 21.55 6.20 -9.83
CA THR A 103 21.08 6.54 -8.47
C THR A 103 19.65 7.10 -8.36
N SER A 104 18.80 6.95 -9.38
CA SER A 104 17.46 7.56 -9.43
C SER A 104 16.58 7.23 -8.21
N PHE A 105 16.71 6.03 -7.64
CA PHE A 105 16.01 5.54 -6.44
C PHE A 105 16.98 4.94 -5.41
N TYR A 106 18.26 5.30 -5.47
CA TYR A 106 19.25 4.76 -4.53
C TYR A 106 18.86 5.08 -3.09
N GLY A 107 18.92 4.09 -2.19
CA GLY A 107 18.59 4.26 -0.78
C GLY A 107 17.09 4.45 -0.49
N CYS A 108 16.20 4.14 -1.45
CA CYS A 108 14.77 4.00 -1.15
C CYS A 108 14.52 2.66 -0.44
N GLU A 109 14.93 2.55 0.82
CA GLU A 109 14.94 1.30 1.60
C GLU A 109 13.55 0.65 1.74
N SER A 110 12.50 1.47 1.84
CA SER A 110 11.10 0.99 1.95
C SER A 110 10.42 0.73 0.60
N LEU A 111 11.12 0.90 -0.53
CA LEU A 111 10.53 0.78 -1.87
C LEU A 111 10.18 -0.66 -2.15
N VAL A 112 8.89 -0.99 -2.12
CA VAL A 112 8.37 -2.34 -2.35
C VAL A 112 8.03 -2.54 -3.83
N SER A 113 7.44 -1.52 -4.45
CA SER A 113 6.85 -1.66 -5.79
C SER A 113 7.20 -0.53 -6.75
N VAL A 114 7.48 -0.92 -7.98
CA VAL A 114 7.69 -0.02 -9.12
C VAL A 114 6.75 -0.46 -10.23
N ILE A 115 5.73 0.36 -10.47
CA ILE A 115 4.71 0.12 -11.48
C ILE A 115 5.18 0.73 -12.79
N VAL A 116 5.46 -0.12 -13.77
CA VAL A 116 5.76 0.28 -15.14
C VAL A 116 4.48 0.24 -15.96
N PRO A 117 4.13 1.31 -16.71
CA PRO A 117 2.94 1.29 -17.55
C PRO A 117 2.99 0.24 -18.67
N GLN A 118 1.83 -0.19 -19.14
CA GLN A 118 1.70 -1.09 -20.29
C GLN A 118 2.30 -0.51 -21.56
N ASP A 119 2.75 -1.41 -22.43
CA ASP A 119 3.24 -1.10 -23.78
C ASP A 119 4.36 -0.06 -23.78
N CYS A 120 5.13 0.02 -22.68
CA CYS A 120 6.33 0.83 -22.63
C CYS A 120 7.41 0.23 -23.53
N ASN A 121 8.25 1.09 -24.08
CA ASN A 121 9.48 0.62 -24.72
C ASN A 121 10.40 -0.01 -23.66
N PRO A 122 11.34 -0.89 -24.08
CA PRO A 122 12.37 -1.41 -23.21
C PRO A 122 13.07 -0.32 -22.39
N ILE A 123 13.16 -0.53 -21.08
CA ILE A 123 13.72 0.45 -20.15
C ILE A 123 15.20 0.17 -19.95
N ARG A 124 16.01 1.23 -19.96
CA ARG A 124 17.43 1.18 -19.59
C ARG A 124 17.60 1.64 -18.15
N ILE A 125 17.98 0.74 -17.27
CA ILE A 125 18.26 1.00 -15.85
C ILE A 125 19.74 1.33 -15.70
N GLY A 126 20.03 2.47 -15.09
CA GLY A 126 21.37 3.02 -14.90
C GLY A 126 22.11 2.43 -13.70
N HIS A 127 23.34 2.92 -13.50
CA HIS A 127 24.21 2.46 -12.41
C HIS A 127 23.57 2.73 -11.05
N VAL A 128 23.49 1.67 -10.23
CA VAL A 128 22.98 1.75 -8.85
C VAL A 128 21.59 2.43 -8.76
N SER A 129 20.77 2.36 -9.82
CA SER A 129 19.47 3.06 -9.88
C SER A 129 18.52 2.64 -8.77
N PHE A 130 18.56 1.37 -8.34
CA PHE A 130 17.78 0.81 -7.24
C PHE A 130 18.67 0.32 -6.09
N GLY A 131 19.94 0.73 -6.04
CA GLY A 131 20.82 0.20 -5.00
C GLY A 131 20.33 0.56 -3.60
N ARG A 132 20.44 -0.39 -2.67
CA ARG A 132 19.91 -0.33 -1.31
C ARG A 132 18.38 -0.18 -1.21
N CYS A 133 17.62 -0.54 -2.25
CA CYS A 133 16.19 -0.77 -2.13
C CYS A 133 15.94 -2.18 -1.56
N SER A 134 16.11 -2.35 -0.25
CA SER A 134 16.07 -3.65 0.43
C SER A 134 14.70 -4.34 0.39
N ASP A 135 13.61 -3.56 0.32
CA ASP A 135 12.24 -4.08 0.29
C ASP A 135 11.70 -4.31 -1.13
N LEU A 136 12.48 -4.01 -2.17
CA LEU A 136 12.01 -4.06 -3.55
C LEU A 136 11.75 -5.49 -3.97
N VAL A 137 10.50 -5.76 -4.36
CA VAL A 137 10.08 -7.07 -4.85
C VAL A 137 9.19 -6.96 -6.09
N ASN A 138 8.31 -5.96 -6.17
CA ASN A 138 7.27 -5.91 -7.19
C ASN A 138 7.65 -4.94 -8.33
N MET A 139 8.20 -5.46 -9.43
CA MET A 139 8.53 -4.68 -10.62
C MET A 139 8.41 -5.53 -11.88
N VAL A 140 7.54 -5.12 -12.82
CA VAL A 140 7.45 -5.73 -14.15
C VAL A 140 8.16 -4.81 -15.15
N LEU A 141 9.10 -5.34 -15.91
CA LEU A 141 9.80 -4.61 -16.95
C LEU A 141 9.33 -5.07 -18.35
N PRO A 142 9.24 -4.16 -19.34
CA PRO A 142 8.95 -4.55 -20.71
C PRO A 142 10.03 -5.50 -21.24
N PRO A 143 9.68 -6.51 -22.07
CA PRO A 143 10.65 -7.44 -22.64
C PRO A 143 11.80 -6.72 -23.36
N GLY A 144 13.03 -7.19 -23.10
CA GLY A 144 14.25 -6.59 -23.66
C GLY A 144 14.74 -5.35 -22.90
N SER A 145 14.16 -5.03 -21.75
CA SER A 145 14.73 -4.05 -20.81
C SER A 145 16.12 -4.50 -20.35
N THR A 146 16.98 -3.54 -20.02
CA THR A 146 18.38 -3.80 -19.66
C THR A 146 18.76 -3.05 -18.39
N ALA A 147 19.63 -3.63 -17.57
CA ALA A 147 20.18 -3.00 -16.38
C ALA A 147 21.71 -2.97 -16.42
N LYS A 148 22.31 -1.98 -15.76
CA LYS A 148 23.74 -2.00 -15.42
C LYS A 148 24.02 -3.06 -14.35
N TYR A 149 25.26 -3.54 -14.29
CA TYR A 149 25.65 -4.66 -13.43
C TYR A 149 25.46 -4.41 -11.92
N ASP A 150 25.44 -3.15 -11.51
CA ASP A 150 25.30 -2.68 -10.13
C ASP A 150 23.90 -2.06 -9.86
N SER A 151 22.95 -2.17 -10.80
CA SER A 151 21.66 -1.47 -10.71
C SER A 151 20.87 -1.82 -9.45
N PHE A 152 21.02 -3.05 -8.96
CA PHE A 152 20.30 -3.61 -7.82
C PHE A 152 21.23 -3.90 -6.62
N GLU A 153 22.41 -3.27 -6.55
CA GLU A 153 23.37 -3.50 -5.46
C GLU A 153 22.74 -3.22 -4.10
N GLY A 154 22.67 -4.23 -3.23
CA GLY A 154 22.06 -4.12 -1.91
C GLY A 154 20.53 -4.20 -1.90
N CYS A 155 19.90 -4.60 -3.00
CA CYS A 155 18.51 -5.08 -3.01
C CYS A 155 18.43 -6.47 -2.37
N THR A 156 18.57 -6.55 -1.05
CA THR A 156 18.77 -7.81 -0.33
C THR A 156 17.73 -8.88 -0.65
N LEU A 157 16.45 -8.54 -0.77
CA LEU A 157 15.43 -9.53 -1.13
C LEU A 157 15.58 -10.08 -2.55
N LEU A 158 15.91 -9.23 -3.53
CA LEU A 158 16.14 -9.66 -4.91
C LEU A 158 17.41 -10.49 -5.00
N GLU A 159 18.48 -10.03 -4.33
CA GLU A 159 19.76 -10.73 -4.30
C GLU A 159 19.68 -12.09 -3.60
N ASP A 160 18.95 -12.18 -2.48
CA ASP A 160 18.76 -13.42 -1.73
C ASP A 160 17.95 -14.44 -2.54
N ARG A 161 17.01 -13.96 -3.37
CA ARG A 161 16.14 -14.83 -4.17
C ARG A 161 16.75 -15.25 -5.51
N PHE A 162 17.35 -14.30 -6.23
CA PHE A 162 17.80 -14.49 -7.62
C PHE A 162 19.33 -14.49 -7.76
N GLY A 163 20.07 -14.18 -6.68
CA GLY A 163 21.51 -13.95 -6.72
C GLY A 163 21.86 -12.51 -7.07
N ARG A 164 23.15 -12.18 -6.98
CA ARG A 164 23.67 -10.80 -7.17
C ARG A 164 23.90 -10.39 -8.62
N GLU A 165 23.74 -11.31 -9.55
CA GLU A 165 23.93 -11.02 -10.98
C GLU A 165 22.68 -10.32 -11.52
N GLN A 166 22.87 -9.17 -12.16
CA GLN A 166 21.75 -8.34 -12.62
C GLN A 166 20.84 -9.08 -13.62
N ASP A 167 21.41 -9.94 -14.45
CA ASP A 167 20.65 -10.69 -15.45
C ASP A 167 19.71 -11.68 -14.76
N ASN A 168 20.16 -12.37 -13.70
CA ASN A 168 19.32 -13.29 -12.94
C ASN A 168 18.18 -12.55 -12.23
N ILE A 169 18.42 -11.32 -11.74
CA ILE A 169 17.38 -10.48 -11.16
C ILE A 169 16.35 -10.07 -12.23
N LEU A 170 16.79 -9.66 -13.43
CA LEU A 170 15.88 -9.30 -14.52
C LEU A 170 15.05 -10.49 -14.98
N TYR A 171 15.68 -11.63 -15.25
CA TYR A 171 14.97 -12.86 -15.64
C TYR A 171 14.06 -13.37 -14.53
N GLY A 172 14.50 -13.32 -13.27
CA GLY A 172 13.71 -13.76 -12.12
C GLY A 172 12.51 -12.86 -11.87
N LEU A 173 12.64 -11.54 -12.05
CA LEU A 173 11.51 -10.63 -12.04
C LEU A 173 10.55 -10.98 -13.18
N GLU A 174 11.03 -11.14 -14.41
CA GLU A 174 10.19 -11.53 -15.56
C GLU A 174 9.43 -12.86 -15.35
N ASP A 175 10.07 -13.89 -14.78
CA ASP A 175 9.50 -15.25 -14.60
C ASP A 175 8.56 -15.38 -13.39
N ARG A 176 8.72 -14.52 -12.36
CA ARG A 176 7.84 -14.49 -11.16
C ARG A 176 6.36 -14.31 -11.53
N PHE A 177 6.11 -13.81 -12.72
CA PHE A 177 4.83 -13.34 -13.23
C PHE A 177 3.96 -14.42 -13.86
N ASP A 178 4.52 -15.56 -14.24
CA ASP A 178 3.78 -16.60 -14.97
C ASP A 178 2.85 -17.43 -14.06
N TYR A 179 2.96 -17.28 -12.73
CA TYR A 179 2.30 -18.18 -11.77
C TYR A 179 1.30 -17.52 -10.81
N ASP A 180 1.19 -16.18 -10.77
CA ASP A 180 0.14 -15.49 -10.02
C ASP A 180 -0.68 -14.48 -10.85
N PRO A 181 -1.91 -14.82 -11.27
CA PRO A 181 -2.77 -13.90 -12.02
C PRO A 181 -3.16 -12.64 -11.25
N VAL A 182 -3.01 -12.60 -9.92
CA VAL A 182 -3.19 -11.37 -9.12
C VAL A 182 -2.03 -10.41 -9.33
N HIS A 183 -0.80 -10.94 -9.43
CA HIS A 183 0.36 -10.13 -9.76
C HIS A 183 0.22 -9.51 -11.15
N MET A 184 -0.20 -10.30 -12.13
CA MET A 184 -0.51 -9.83 -13.49
C MET A 184 -1.53 -8.72 -13.48
N PHE A 185 -2.69 -8.94 -12.86
CA PHE A 185 -3.71 -7.90 -12.75
C PHE A 185 -3.19 -6.59 -12.13
N CYS A 186 -2.33 -6.68 -11.11
CA CYS A 186 -1.79 -5.52 -10.39
C CYS A 186 -0.66 -4.78 -11.13
N TYR A 187 0.25 -5.51 -11.78
CA TYR A 187 1.53 -4.97 -12.26
C TYR A 187 1.81 -5.19 -13.75
N ASP A 188 1.26 -6.24 -14.36
CA ASP A 188 1.36 -6.50 -15.81
C ASP A 188 -0.02 -6.55 -16.44
N ARG A 189 -0.52 -5.38 -16.84
CA ARG A 189 -1.79 -5.32 -17.57
C ARG A 189 -1.60 -5.69 -19.05
N SER A 190 -0.36 -5.83 -19.55
CA SER A 190 -0.04 -6.02 -20.97
C SER A 190 0.12 -7.49 -21.32
N GLY A 191 -0.96 -8.27 -21.23
CA GLY A 191 -0.89 -9.65 -21.74
C GLY A 191 -2.06 -10.54 -21.40
N ILE A 192 -2.79 -10.25 -20.31
CA ILE A 192 -3.90 -11.08 -19.89
C ILE A 192 -5.16 -10.24 -19.79
N ASN A 193 -6.06 -10.43 -20.75
CA ASN A 193 -7.43 -9.92 -20.67
C ASN A 193 -8.25 -10.81 -19.70
N ILE A 194 -7.70 -11.06 -18.51
CA ILE A 194 -8.38 -11.87 -17.49
C ILE A 194 -9.45 -11.01 -16.85
N THR A 195 -10.69 -11.42 -17.03
CA THR A 195 -11.80 -10.86 -16.29
C THR A 195 -11.63 -11.17 -14.80
N LEU A 196 -12.21 -10.35 -13.93
CA LEU A 196 -12.23 -10.61 -12.49
C LEU A 196 -12.89 -11.97 -12.15
N GLU A 197 -13.80 -12.44 -13.01
CA GLU A 197 -14.44 -13.74 -12.90
C GLU A 197 -13.47 -14.89 -13.17
N GLU A 198 -12.75 -14.85 -14.29
CA GLU A 198 -11.71 -15.83 -14.63
C GLU A 198 -10.59 -15.86 -13.59
N LEU A 199 -10.22 -14.69 -13.05
CA LEU A 199 -9.26 -14.59 -11.96
C LEU A 199 -9.77 -15.29 -10.69
N GLY A 200 -11.03 -15.08 -10.33
CA GLY A 200 -11.67 -15.76 -9.21
C GLY A 200 -11.66 -17.28 -9.37
N GLN A 201 -11.98 -17.79 -10.56
CA GLN A 201 -11.95 -19.22 -10.88
C GLN A 201 -10.54 -19.81 -10.81
N SER A 202 -9.54 -19.06 -11.29
CA SER A 202 -8.13 -19.47 -11.20
C SER A 202 -7.66 -19.59 -9.75
N ILE A 203 -8.05 -18.65 -8.88
CA ILE A 203 -7.75 -18.72 -7.45
C ILE A 203 -8.42 -19.94 -6.80
N GLU A 204 -9.71 -20.19 -7.07
CA GLU A 204 -10.42 -21.36 -6.54
C GLU A 204 -9.73 -22.67 -6.94
N THR A 205 -9.34 -22.78 -8.22
CA THR A 205 -8.63 -23.96 -8.74
C THR A 205 -7.31 -24.19 -8.01
N ARG A 206 -6.53 -23.12 -7.76
CA ARG A 206 -5.27 -23.20 -6.98
C ARG A 206 -5.51 -23.69 -5.56
N ILE A 207 -6.57 -23.22 -4.89
CA ILE A 207 -6.94 -23.66 -3.53
C ILE A 207 -7.31 -25.15 -3.54
N SER A 208 -8.19 -25.56 -4.44
CA SER A 208 -8.65 -26.96 -4.54
C SER A 208 -7.53 -27.93 -4.89
N GLY A 209 -6.55 -27.50 -5.68
CA GLY A 209 -5.36 -28.28 -6.02
C GLY A 209 -4.29 -28.33 -4.92
N GLY A 210 -4.52 -27.70 -3.75
CA GLY A 210 -3.56 -27.68 -2.64
C GLY A 210 -2.31 -26.83 -2.90
N SER A 211 -2.35 -25.92 -3.87
CA SER A 211 -1.24 -25.03 -4.19
C SER A 211 -1.00 -24.02 -3.06
N ARG A 212 0.25 -23.60 -2.88
CA ARG A 212 0.60 -22.53 -1.95
C ARG A 212 0.02 -21.20 -2.46
N LEU A 213 -0.69 -20.49 -1.59
CA LEU A 213 -1.26 -19.15 -1.86
C LEU A 213 -0.26 -18.02 -1.59
N VAL A 214 1.02 -18.31 -1.78
CA VAL A 214 2.12 -17.36 -1.63
C VAL A 214 3.05 -17.52 -2.82
N ASP A 215 3.64 -16.42 -3.23
CA ASP A 215 4.69 -16.41 -4.24
C ASP A 215 6.07 -16.71 -3.63
N ASP A 216 7.08 -16.51 -4.46
CA ASP A 216 8.49 -16.70 -4.15
C ASP A 216 9.05 -15.80 -3.04
N PHE A 217 8.36 -14.70 -2.73
CA PHE A 217 8.70 -13.79 -1.64
C PHE A 217 7.80 -14.02 -0.42
N GLY A 218 7.00 -15.09 -0.42
CA GLY A 218 6.03 -15.36 0.64
C GLY A 218 4.82 -14.41 0.60
N MET A 219 4.69 -13.58 -0.44
CA MET A 219 3.58 -12.64 -0.56
C MET A 219 2.32 -13.38 -0.96
N THR A 220 1.25 -13.15 -0.21
CA THR A 220 -0.10 -13.59 -0.59
C THR A 220 -0.72 -12.63 -1.62
N PRO A 221 -1.81 -13.02 -2.32
CA PRO A 221 -2.57 -12.10 -3.16
C PRO A 221 -2.93 -10.76 -2.52
N PHE A 222 -3.16 -10.72 -1.20
CA PHE A 222 -3.41 -9.46 -0.50
C PHE A 222 -2.16 -8.58 -0.39
N HIS A 223 -0.98 -9.14 -0.19
CA HIS A 223 0.28 -8.38 -0.16
C HIS A 223 0.55 -7.75 -1.54
N ILE A 224 0.35 -8.52 -2.60
CA ILE A 224 0.51 -8.08 -4.00
C ILE A 224 -0.44 -6.92 -4.28
N LEU A 225 -1.72 -7.05 -3.93
CA LEU A 225 -2.71 -6.00 -4.12
C LEU A 225 -2.35 -4.73 -3.32
N PHE A 226 -2.07 -4.87 -2.02
CA PHE A 226 -1.87 -3.73 -1.11
C PHE A 226 -0.54 -3.00 -1.29
N SER A 227 0.43 -3.62 -1.95
CA SER A 227 1.69 -2.97 -2.34
C SER A 227 1.56 -2.08 -3.58
N THR A 228 0.40 -2.05 -4.27
CA THR A 228 0.16 -1.12 -5.38
C THR A 228 -0.24 0.28 -4.88
N ILE A 229 0.04 1.31 -5.69
CA ILE A 229 -0.36 2.71 -5.40
C ILE A 229 -1.88 2.88 -5.42
N ASP A 230 -2.57 2.21 -6.34
CA ASP A 230 -4.02 2.30 -6.52
C ASP A 230 -4.62 0.90 -6.74
N PRO A 231 -4.79 0.11 -5.66
CA PRO A 231 -5.33 -1.23 -5.77
C PRO A 231 -6.79 -1.25 -6.19
N CYS A 232 -7.11 -2.21 -7.04
CA CYS A 232 -8.46 -2.41 -7.54
C CYS A 232 -9.38 -2.96 -6.44
N MET A 233 -10.41 -2.18 -6.09
CA MET A 233 -11.42 -2.58 -5.11
C MET A 233 -12.21 -3.82 -5.53
N GLN A 234 -12.51 -3.96 -6.82
CA GLN A 234 -13.25 -5.12 -7.32
C GLN A 234 -12.39 -6.40 -7.22
N LEU A 235 -11.07 -6.28 -7.42
CA LEU A 235 -10.15 -7.37 -7.16
C LEU A 235 -10.11 -7.72 -5.68
N LEU A 236 -10.05 -6.72 -4.79
CA LEU A 236 -10.12 -6.98 -3.35
C LEU A 236 -11.37 -7.80 -2.99
N GLU A 237 -12.53 -7.44 -3.53
CA GLU A 237 -13.79 -8.15 -3.29
C GLU A 237 -13.73 -9.60 -3.76
N VAL A 238 -13.15 -9.87 -4.93
CA VAL A 238 -12.90 -11.23 -5.44
C VAL A 238 -11.96 -12.00 -4.50
N LEU A 239 -10.81 -11.41 -4.12
CA LEU A 239 -9.84 -12.05 -3.22
C LEU A 239 -10.47 -12.40 -1.88
N LEU A 240 -11.24 -11.47 -1.33
CA LEU A 240 -11.99 -11.66 -0.10
C LEU A 240 -13.02 -12.80 -0.27
N ASP A 241 -13.83 -12.82 -1.33
CA ASP A 241 -14.79 -13.92 -1.55
C ASP A 241 -14.10 -15.29 -1.70
N LYS A 242 -12.97 -15.36 -2.41
CA LYS A 242 -12.34 -16.64 -2.77
C LYS A 242 -11.34 -17.18 -1.75
N LEU A 243 -10.57 -16.33 -1.07
CA LEU A 243 -9.47 -16.76 -0.21
C LEU A 243 -9.91 -17.06 1.23
N PRO A 244 -9.27 -18.04 1.90
CA PRO A 244 -9.44 -18.26 3.34
C PRO A 244 -8.94 -17.07 4.18
N TYR A 245 -9.59 -16.82 5.33
CA TYR A 245 -9.28 -15.68 6.19
C TYR A 245 -7.84 -15.66 6.74
N TYR A 246 -7.26 -16.83 7.00
CA TYR A 246 -5.89 -16.93 7.54
C TYR A 246 -4.84 -16.38 6.57
N VAL A 247 -5.17 -16.23 5.29
CA VAL A 247 -4.25 -15.68 4.26
C VAL A 247 -3.91 -14.21 4.55
N LEU A 248 -4.81 -13.43 5.17
CA LEU A 248 -4.54 -12.06 5.61
C LEU A 248 -3.57 -11.98 6.79
N GLY A 249 -3.50 -13.04 7.60
CA GLY A 249 -2.61 -13.16 8.76
C GLY A 249 -1.25 -13.78 8.45
N ARG A 250 -1.02 -14.18 7.19
CA ARG A 250 0.30 -14.64 6.75
C ARG A 250 1.23 -13.45 6.59
N LYS A 251 2.50 -13.69 6.91
CA LYS A 251 3.59 -12.75 6.68
C LYS A 251 4.39 -13.15 5.45
N ASP A 252 4.96 -12.17 4.78
CA ASP A 252 5.91 -12.37 3.69
C ASP A 252 7.33 -12.67 4.22
N ALA A 253 8.31 -12.78 3.31
CA ALA A 253 9.72 -12.99 3.62
C ALA A 253 10.35 -11.89 4.49
N ASN A 254 9.74 -10.70 4.52
CA ASN A 254 10.15 -9.55 5.32
C ASN A 254 9.45 -9.48 6.69
N ASP A 255 8.72 -10.54 7.08
CA ASP A 255 7.94 -10.61 8.33
C ASP A 255 6.81 -9.55 8.40
N LYS A 256 6.38 -9.00 7.25
CA LYS A 256 5.29 -8.01 7.15
C LYS A 256 3.97 -8.68 6.82
N LEU A 257 2.88 -8.21 7.45
CA LEU A 257 1.51 -8.59 7.08
C LEU A 257 1.03 -7.77 5.87
N ALA A 258 0.10 -8.33 5.10
CA ALA A 258 -0.51 -7.63 3.96
C ALA A 258 -1.06 -6.24 4.34
N LEU A 259 -1.72 -6.13 5.50
CA LEU A 259 -2.31 -4.88 5.96
C LEU A 259 -1.26 -3.79 6.25
N GLU A 260 -0.01 -4.14 6.54
CA GLU A 260 1.05 -3.16 6.78
C GLU A 260 1.40 -2.38 5.51
N TYR A 261 1.28 -3.01 4.34
CA TYR A 261 1.39 -2.34 3.04
C TYR A 261 0.23 -1.36 2.77
N LEU A 262 -0.93 -1.60 3.38
CA LEU A 262 -2.12 -0.77 3.19
C LEU A 262 -2.10 0.49 4.05
N VAL A 263 -1.59 0.37 5.29
CA VAL A 263 -1.49 1.47 6.26
C VAL A 263 -0.69 2.66 5.71
N THR A 264 0.24 2.38 4.82
CA THR A 264 1.21 3.31 4.28
C THR A 264 0.80 3.84 2.90
N ASN A 265 0.13 3.03 2.06
CA ASN A 265 -0.25 3.41 0.69
C ASN A 265 -1.65 4.06 0.57
N TRP A 266 -2.62 3.79 1.47
CA TRP A 266 -4.03 4.16 1.24
C TRP A 266 -4.52 5.42 1.94
N THR A 267 -4.51 6.55 1.22
CA THR A 267 -5.20 7.77 1.69
C THR A 267 -5.89 8.61 0.59
N ARG A 268 -6.11 8.09 -0.63
CA ARG A 268 -6.85 8.76 -1.73
C ARG A 268 -8.38 8.60 -1.66
N GLY A 269 -9.02 8.96 -0.55
CA GLY A 269 -10.51 8.99 -0.46
C GLY A 269 -11.24 7.64 -0.47
N ASN A 270 -10.67 6.59 -1.08
CA ASN A 270 -11.19 5.21 -1.09
C ASN A 270 -11.10 4.50 0.27
N ARG A 271 -10.59 5.17 1.30
CA ARG A 271 -10.56 4.67 2.68
C ARG A 271 -11.95 4.27 3.18
N VAL A 272 -13.00 4.97 2.76
CA VAL A 272 -14.39 4.64 3.11
C VAL A 272 -14.85 3.35 2.42
N LEU A 273 -14.57 3.22 1.13
CA LEU A 273 -14.95 2.06 0.32
C LEU A 273 -14.17 0.81 0.75
N LEU A 274 -12.86 0.91 0.98
CA LEU A 274 -12.06 -0.16 1.57
C LEU A 274 -12.59 -0.61 2.92
N GLN A 275 -12.90 0.36 3.80
CA GLN A 275 -13.53 0.08 5.07
C GLN A 275 -14.84 -0.67 4.82
N MET A 276 -15.72 -0.17 3.96
CA MET A 276 -17.01 -0.81 3.67
C MET A 276 -16.87 -2.21 3.06
N SER A 277 -16.00 -2.43 2.08
CA SER A 277 -15.80 -3.75 1.45
C SER A 277 -15.18 -4.74 2.43
N LEU A 278 -14.19 -4.34 3.25
CA LEU A 278 -13.68 -5.19 4.33
C LEU A 278 -14.77 -5.49 5.37
N HIS A 279 -15.61 -4.52 5.73
CA HIS A 279 -16.71 -4.72 6.68
C HIS A 279 -17.80 -5.63 6.11
N GLN A 280 -18.24 -5.42 4.88
CA GLN A 280 -19.23 -6.24 4.19
C GLN A 280 -18.72 -7.66 4.01
N TRP A 281 -17.45 -7.82 3.64
CA TRP A 281 -16.83 -9.14 3.58
C TRP A 281 -16.83 -9.83 4.95
N MET A 282 -16.36 -9.15 5.99
CA MET A 282 -16.37 -9.67 7.36
C MET A 282 -17.78 -10.12 7.76
N LEU A 283 -18.80 -9.29 7.50
CA LEU A 283 -20.21 -9.60 7.78
C LEU A 283 -20.72 -10.82 7.00
N SER A 284 -20.50 -10.88 5.68
CA SER A 284 -20.93 -12.00 4.82
C SER A 284 -20.32 -13.35 5.23
N ARG A 285 -19.16 -13.32 5.91
CA ARG A 285 -18.46 -14.51 6.40
C ARG A 285 -18.90 -14.91 7.81
N LEU A 286 -19.44 -14.00 8.62
CA LEU A 286 -20.13 -14.36 9.88
C LEU A 286 -21.26 -15.36 9.58
N ASP A 287 -21.96 -15.23 8.44
CA ASP A 287 -23.03 -16.17 8.06
C ASP A 287 -22.54 -17.62 7.89
N ARG A 288 -21.25 -17.84 7.58
CA ARG A 288 -20.66 -19.17 7.37
C ARG A 288 -20.12 -19.84 8.63
N TRP A 289 -20.09 -19.15 9.77
CA TRP A 289 -19.63 -19.74 11.04
C TRP A 289 -20.68 -20.72 11.60
N HIS A 290 -20.38 -21.54 12.62
CA HIS A 290 -21.32 -22.59 13.07
C HIS A 290 -22.23 -22.19 14.26
N SER A 291 -21.85 -21.19 15.07
CA SER A 291 -22.63 -20.81 16.27
C SER A 291 -23.72 -19.77 15.99
N LYS A 292 -25.01 -20.16 15.99
CA LYS A 292 -26.16 -19.33 15.56
C LYS A 292 -26.54 -18.18 16.52
N SER A 293 -26.24 -18.29 17.82
CA SER A 293 -26.86 -17.47 18.88
C SER A 293 -26.36 -16.02 18.96
N TRP A 294 -25.07 -15.78 18.77
CA TRP A 294 -24.52 -14.42 18.86
C TRP A 294 -24.61 -13.69 17.51
N ARG A 295 -24.71 -14.43 16.40
CA ARG A 295 -24.83 -13.87 15.04
C ARG A 295 -26.15 -13.16 14.79
N THR A 296 -27.27 -13.79 15.17
CA THR A 296 -28.60 -13.16 15.13
C THR A 296 -28.67 -11.90 16.00
N ARG A 297 -27.82 -11.80 17.02
CA ARG A 297 -27.72 -10.63 17.91
C ARG A 297 -26.72 -9.57 17.42
N THR A 298 -25.68 -9.95 16.69
CA THR A 298 -24.58 -9.04 16.30
C THR A 298 -24.79 -8.43 14.92
N ILE A 299 -25.27 -9.20 13.93
CA ILE A 299 -25.41 -8.73 12.54
C ILE A 299 -26.36 -7.53 12.43
N PRO A 300 -27.55 -7.52 13.08
CA PRO A 300 -28.42 -6.34 13.06
C PRO A 300 -27.73 -5.12 13.68
N LEU A 301 -27.02 -5.29 14.81
CA LEU A 301 -26.33 -4.18 15.48
C LEU A 301 -25.21 -3.58 14.63
N VAL A 302 -24.51 -4.40 13.84
CA VAL A 302 -23.47 -3.90 12.93
C VAL A 302 -24.09 -3.22 11.71
N ASN A 303 -25.16 -3.78 11.15
CA ASN A 303 -25.89 -3.14 10.04
C ASN A 303 -26.51 -1.80 10.46
N ASP A 304 -27.13 -1.75 11.63
CA ASP A 304 -27.67 -0.52 12.22
C ASP A 304 -26.56 0.50 12.47
N LEU A 305 -25.40 0.07 12.99
CA LEU A 305 -24.23 0.95 13.18
C LEU A 305 -23.68 1.51 11.86
N LEU A 306 -23.82 0.78 10.75
CA LEU A 306 -23.37 1.21 9.42
C LEU A 306 -24.36 2.16 8.74
N ALA A 307 -25.66 1.97 8.97
CA ALA A 307 -26.75 2.77 8.41
C ALA A 307 -27.10 4.02 9.23
N GLU A 308 -26.71 4.05 10.52
CA GLU A 308 -27.04 5.14 11.45
C GLU A 308 -26.11 6.35 11.30
N ASP A 309 -26.71 7.53 11.16
CA ASP A 309 -26.01 8.81 11.05
C ASP A 309 -25.87 9.51 12.42
N ASP A 310 -26.72 9.18 13.39
CA ASP A 310 -26.62 9.72 14.75
C ASP A 310 -25.44 9.13 15.55
N LYS A 311 -24.77 9.96 16.33
CA LYS A 311 -23.53 9.60 17.03
C LYS A 311 -23.78 8.79 18.30
N GLU A 312 -24.80 9.14 19.07
CA GLU A 312 -25.09 8.48 20.35
C GLU A 312 -25.70 7.10 20.12
N LEU A 313 -26.57 7.00 19.11
CA LEU A 313 -27.15 5.73 18.65
C LEU A 313 -26.07 4.79 18.11
N ARG A 314 -25.13 5.26 17.28
CA ARG A 314 -23.97 4.46 16.85
C ARG A 314 -23.14 3.92 18.02
N MET A 315 -22.86 4.75 19.03
CA MET A 315 -22.13 4.31 20.23
C MET A 315 -22.92 3.30 21.07
N SER A 316 -24.24 3.39 21.06
CA SER A 316 -25.14 2.42 21.70
C SER A 316 -25.11 1.07 20.97
N TYR A 317 -25.26 1.06 19.64
CA TYR A 317 -25.18 -0.15 18.81
C TYR A 317 -23.82 -0.83 18.94
N PHE A 318 -22.74 -0.04 18.96
CA PHE A 318 -21.38 -0.49 19.23
C PHE A 318 -21.26 -1.23 20.56
N SER A 319 -21.75 -0.61 21.64
CA SER A 319 -21.62 -1.16 23.00
C SER A 319 -22.38 -2.47 23.11
N LYS A 320 -23.57 -2.53 22.52
CA LYS A 320 -24.39 -3.74 22.42
C LYS A 320 -23.68 -4.84 21.62
N ALA A 321 -23.10 -4.52 20.47
CA ALA A 321 -22.35 -5.50 19.67
C ALA A 321 -21.18 -6.06 20.48
N CYS A 322 -20.35 -5.19 21.09
CA CYS A 322 -19.25 -5.60 21.96
C CYS A 322 -19.70 -6.54 23.09
N SER A 323 -20.86 -6.27 23.70
CA SER A 323 -21.39 -7.09 24.80
C SER A 323 -21.76 -8.51 24.36
N VAL A 324 -22.30 -8.66 23.15
CA VAL A 324 -22.67 -9.96 22.57
C VAL A 324 -21.42 -10.78 22.26
N LEU A 325 -20.37 -10.12 21.77
CA LEU A 325 -19.15 -10.79 21.32
C LEU A 325 -18.23 -11.19 22.48
N LYS A 326 -18.26 -10.44 23.58
CA LYS A 326 -17.61 -10.83 24.85
C LYS A 326 -18.15 -12.13 25.45
N GLN A 327 -19.35 -12.56 25.05
CA GLN A 327 -19.96 -13.81 25.54
C GLN A 327 -19.57 -15.03 24.69
N CYS A 328 -18.71 -14.86 23.68
CA CYS A 328 -18.36 -15.94 22.76
C CYS A 328 -16.99 -16.53 23.13
N GLU A 329 -16.97 -17.79 23.59
CA GLU A 329 -15.79 -18.45 24.17
C GLU A 329 -14.66 -18.74 23.17
N ASN A 330 -14.91 -18.68 21.86
CA ASN A 330 -13.99 -19.25 20.87
C ASN A 330 -13.86 -18.43 19.59
N VAL A 331 -13.98 -17.12 19.72
CA VAL A 331 -14.10 -16.28 18.55
C VAL A 331 -12.86 -15.43 18.43
N GLU A 332 -12.06 -15.75 17.42
CA GLU A 332 -11.08 -14.87 16.73
C GLU A 332 -11.68 -13.47 16.35
N SER A 333 -12.92 -13.21 16.75
CA SER A 333 -13.72 -11.98 16.70
C SER A 333 -13.13 -10.76 17.38
N LEU A 334 -12.21 -10.87 18.34
CA LEU A 334 -11.63 -9.67 18.94
C LEU A 334 -10.87 -8.85 17.88
N SER A 335 -10.22 -9.54 16.93
CA SER A 335 -9.57 -8.95 15.75
C SER A 335 -10.59 -8.36 14.76
N ILE A 336 -11.73 -9.04 14.55
CA ILE A 336 -12.75 -8.68 13.55
C ILE A 336 -13.63 -7.52 14.03
N LEU A 337 -13.91 -7.40 15.33
CA LEU A 337 -14.58 -6.22 15.89
C LEU A 337 -13.64 -5.06 16.13
N GLU A 338 -12.41 -5.27 16.59
CA GLU A 338 -11.45 -4.17 16.59
C GLU A 338 -11.28 -3.61 15.17
N MET A 339 -11.34 -4.44 14.11
CA MET A 339 -11.35 -3.94 12.73
C MET A 339 -12.67 -3.28 12.30
N ALA A 340 -13.83 -3.81 12.71
CA ALA A 340 -15.15 -3.26 12.38
C ALA A 340 -15.51 -1.96 13.13
N LEU A 341 -14.83 -1.67 14.24
CA LEU A 341 -15.20 -0.62 15.18
C LEU A 341 -14.38 0.67 15.08
N TRP A 342 -13.42 0.74 14.15
CA TRP A 342 -12.61 1.96 13.94
C TRP A 342 -13.36 3.14 13.32
N LYS A 343 -14.62 2.97 12.89
CA LYS A 343 -15.45 4.06 12.33
C LYS A 343 -15.96 5.07 13.38
N VAL A 344 -15.93 4.75 14.68
CA VAL A 344 -16.41 5.70 15.72
C VAL A 344 -15.32 6.61 16.29
N ARG A 345 -14.04 6.38 15.96
CA ARG A 345 -12.94 7.22 16.49
C ARG A 345 -12.42 8.31 15.56
N LEU A 346 -12.78 8.36 14.27
CA LEU A 346 -12.09 9.25 13.31
C LEU A 346 -12.96 10.05 12.34
N ARG A 347 -14.27 10.19 12.55
CA ARG A 347 -15.07 11.10 11.71
C ARG A 347 -15.89 12.09 12.54
N HIS A 348 -15.30 13.26 12.68
CA HIS A 348 -15.89 14.58 12.96
C HIS A 348 -16.13 14.96 14.43
N GLY A 349 -15.22 15.80 14.94
CA GLY A 349 -15.43 16.60 16.16
C GLY A 349 -14.18 16.92 16.98
N TRP A 350 -13.07 17.36 16.38
CA TRP A 350 -12.01 18.06 17.12
C TRP A 350 -12.02 19.53 16.72
N SER A 351 -12.52 20.39 17.62
CA SER A 351 -12.30 21.82 17.53
C SER A 351 -10.86 22.15 17.95
N ARG A 352 -10.40 23.30 17.47
CA ARG A 352 -9.01 23.73 17.38
C ARG A 352 -8.42 24.25 18.70
N ASP A 353 -8.88 23.77 19.86
CA ASP A 353 -8.41 24.29 21.15
C ASP A 353 -7.48 23.30 21.85
N GLY A 354 -6.20 23.63 21.84
CA GLY A 354 -5.08 22.81 22.31
C GLY A 354 -5.04 22.59 23.82
N THR A 355 -6.01 21.90 24.40
CA THR A 355 -5.95 21.48 25.81
C THR A 355 -6.32 20.02 26.05
N ARG A 356 -5.32 19.31 26.60
CA ARG A 356 -5.36 18.03 27.35
C ARG A 356 -5.42 16.72 26.56
N ARG A 357 -4.25 16.33 26.03
CA ARG A 357 -3.77 14.94 26.14
C ARG A 357 -3.70 14.55 27.62
N ARG A 358 -4.48 13.57 28.08
CA ARG A 358 -4.19 12.87 29.36
C ARG A 358 -4.08 11.37 29.13
N ALA A 359 -2.89 10.89 29.44
CA ALA A 359 -2.43 9.52 29.45
C ALA A 359 -3.13 8.67 30.54
N LEU A 360 -4.44 8.43 30.41
CA LEU A 360 -5.23 7.76 31.46
C LEU A 360 -5.76 6.35 31.13
N ASP A 361 -5.32 5.72 30.04
CA ASP A 361 -5.76 4.36 29.68
C ASP A 361 -4.65 3.29 29.58
N ARG A 362 -3.43 3.60 30.03
CA ARG A 362 -2.30 2.65 29.96
C ARG A 362 -2.33 1.53 31.02
N GLN A 363 -3.26 1.55 31.99
CA GLN A 363 -3.20 0.64 33.14
C GLN A 363 -4.37 -0.35 33.28
N LYS A 364 -5.46 -0.23 32.49
CA LYS A 364 -6.63 -1.13 32.60
C LYS A 364 -6.78 -2.14 31.45
N SER A 365 -5.85 -2.17 30.50
CA SER A 365 -5.86 -3.05 29.33
C SER A 365 -4.84 -4.19 29.43
N ARG A 366 -4.65 -4.76 30.64
CA ARG A 366 -4.13 -6.13 30.76
C ARG A 366 -5.31 -7.08 30.64
N CYS A 367 -5.48 -7.63 29.45
CA CYS A 367 -6.52 -8.60 29.14
C CYS A 367 -6.29 -9.88 29.98
N PHE A 368 -7.35 -10.37 30.62
CA PHE A 368 -7.38 -11.53 31.51
C PHE A 368 -7.59 -12.88 30.77
N CYS A 369 -7.49 -12.89 29.44
CA CYS A 369 -7.43 -14.12 28.66
C CYS A 369 -6.03 -14.21 28.05
N GLY A 370 -5.27 -15.24 28.43
CA GLY A 370 -3.87 -15.46 28.02
C GLY A 370 -3.67 -15.81 26.54
N ALA A 371 -4.35 -15.12 25.61
CA ALA A 371 -4.04 -15.17 24.19
C ALA A 371 -3.19 -13.95 23.82
N HIS A 372 -1.88 -14.19 23.68
CA HIS A 372 -0.84 -13.21 23.31
C HIS A 372 -0.92 -12.71 21.86
N ILE A 373 -2.12 -12.58 21.27
CA ILE A 373 -2.29 -12.09 19.89
C ILE A 373 -3.11 -10.80 19.93
N VAL A 374 -2.55 -9.78 20.60
CA VAL A 374 -2.79 -8.40 20.17
C VAL A 374 -1.88 -8.23 18.96
N ILE A 375 -2.44 -8.14 17.75
CA ILE A 375 -1.64 -7.93 16.52
C ILE A 375 -0.85 -6.62 16.72
N PRO A 376 0.49 -6.67 16.94
CA PRO A 376 1.28 -5.50 17.30
C PRO A 376 1.18 -4.37 16.26
N ASN A 377 0.90 -4.74 15.01
CA ASN A 377 0.80 -3.83 13.88
C ASN A 377 -0.53 -3.08 13.80
N VAL A 378 -1.59 -3.57 14.44
CA VAL A 378 -2.79 -2.75 14.70
C VAL A 378 -2.39 -1.59 15.59
N LEU A 379 -1.67 -1.82 16.71
CA LEU A 379 -1.16 -0.76 17.59
C LEU A 379 -0.17 0.21 16.92
N LEU A 380 0.69 -0.27 16.01
CA LEU A 380 1.61 0.59 15.22
C LEU A 380 0.85 1.45 14.19
N PHE A 381 -0.16 0.88 13.52
CA PHE A 381 -1.11 1.63 12.69
C PHE A 381 -1.79 2.75 13.49
N LEU A 382 -2.13 2.52 14.77
CA LEU A 382 -2.73 3.54 15.63
C LEU A 382 -1.72 4.60 16.10
N ARG A 383 -0.45 4.24 16.29
CA ARG A 383 0.61 5.14 16.79
C ARG A 383 1.07 6.13 15.71
N GLY A 384 1.11 5.71 14.44
CA GLY A 384 1.43 6.58 13.30
C GLY A 384 0.42 7.72 13.06
N TRP A 385 -0.73 7.70 13.75
CA TRP A 385 -1.81 8.69 13.66
C TRP A 385 -1.82 9.69 14.83
N SER A 386 -0.81 9.65 15.72
CA SER A 386 -0.78 10.44 16.97
C SER A 386 0.10 11.70 16.95
N ASN A 387 0.67 12.07 15.80
CA ASN A 387 1.35 13.35 15.61
C ASN A 387 0.66 14.20 14.56
#